data_AF-A0A2E9ZEC0-F1
#
_entry.id   AF-A0A2E9ZEC0-F1
#
_cell.length_a   1.000
_cell.length_b   1.000
_cell.length_c   1.000
_cell.angle_alpha   90.00
_cell.angle_beta   90.00
_cell.angle_gamma   90.00
#
_symmetry.space_group_name_H-M   'P 1'
#
loop_
_entity.id
_entity.type
_entity.pdbx_description
1 polymer ?
#
loop_
_entity_poly.entity_id
_entity_poly.type
_entity_poly.pdbx_seq_one_letter_code
_entity_poly.pdbx_strand_id
1 'polypeptide(L)'
;MSERLIGHQDFTDWQWLKARLIERYSLDTIETMYSLMIELYPHLVDDMEEYLGADEHLQLRPEIALSELKRTIESQYDWALSIDFRKPESQHVFWYRSEEKMEPRLGERYVESGADKELPVQVARSVKACHALILSDLLLHTDSDVVHFLLRHPDQISIVRRIQTMTPLIYGDIRANLADQDMQPMHLLRAKLSFFGVSKFDPKSRLWVRNTMFQGAPLISELDSGRDLDDWYFPVAPIG
;
A
#
# COMPACT_ATOMS: atom_id res chain seq x y z
N MET A 1 -21.48 13.35 35.64
CA MET A 1 -22.15 13.13 34.35
C MET A 1 -22.04 11.65 34.00
N SER A 2 -22.59 10.83 34.91
CA SER A 2 -22.68 9.37 34.84
C SER A 2 -24.14 9.07 34.51
N GLU A 3 -24.43 7.94 33.86
CA GLU A 3 -25.74 7.49 33.35
C GLU A 3 -26.08 7.85 31.88
N ARG A 4 -25.31 7.33 30.89
CA ARG A 4 -25.83 7.00 29.54
C ARG A 4 -25.07 5.87 28.83
N LEU A 5 -24.69 4.81 29.53
CA LEU A 5 -24.16 3.58 28.91
C LEU A 5 -24.80 2.32 29.52
N ILE A 6 -26.11 2.37 29.80
CA ILE A 6 -26.89 1.18 30.16
C ILE A 6 -27.86 0.92 29.01
N GLY A 7 -27.53 -0.05 28.15
CA GLY A 7 -28.43 -0.52 27.10
C GLY A 7 -27.78 -0.92 25.77
N HIS A 8 -26.77 -1.79 25.75
CA HIS A 8 -26.47 -2.55 24.54
C HIS A 8 -26.22 -4.02 24.91
N GLN A 9 -27.26 -4.83 24.71
CA GLN A 9 -27.21 -6.30 24.79
C GLN A 9 -26.50 -6.97 23.59
N ASP A 10 -25.83 -6.21 22.71
CA ASP A 10 -25.37 -6.78 21.44
C ASP A 10 -23.86 -6.62 21.15
N PHE A 11 -23.03 -6.01 21.99
CA PHE A 11 -21.59 -6.00 21.70
C PHE A 11 -21.02 -7.41 21.90
N THR A 12 -20.66 -8.08 20.81
CA THR A 12 -20.09 -9.43 20.82
C THR A 12 -18.57 -9.41 20.65
N ASP A 13 -18.08 -8.70 19.63
CA ASP A 13 -16.65 -8.57 19.34
C ASP A 13 -16.37 -7.34 18.44
N TRP A 14 -15.09 -7.13 18.13
CA TRP A 14 -14.63 -6.03 17.29
C TRP A 14 -15.08 -6.15 15.82
N GLN A 15 -15.29 -7.36 15.31
CA GLN A 15 -15.80 -7.55 13.93
C GLN A 15 -17.25 -7.09 13.82
N TRP A 16 -18.06 -7.42 14.83
CA TRP A 16 -19.43 -6.95 14.96
C TRP A 16 -19.50 -5.42 15.01
N LEU A 17 -18.62 -4.78 15.80
CA LEU A 17 -18.61 -3.31 15.93
C LEU A 17 -18.22 -2.68 14.60
N LYS A 18 -17.15 -3.17 13.98
CA LYS A 18 -16.68 -2.76 12.66
C LYS A 18 -17.79 -2.82 11.61
N ALA A 19 -18.50 -3.94 11.51
CA ALA A 19 -19.57 -4.13 10.53
C ALA A 19 -20.67 -3.06 10.67
N ARG A 20 -21.12 -2.77 11.90
CA ARG A 20 -22.17 -1.77 12.15
C ARG A 20 -21.72 -0.33 11.91
N LEU A 21 -20.43 -0.04 12.08
CA LEU A 21 -19.89 1.29 11.87
C LEU A 21 -19.66 1.61 10.40
N ILE A 22 -19.15 0.64 9.63
CA ILE A 22 -18.91 0.80 8.18
C ILE A 22 -20.19 1.16 7.42
N GLU A 23 -21.34 0.65 7.84
CA GLU A 23 -22.63 0.95 7.21
C GLU A 23 -23.16 2.36 7.52
N ARG A 24 -22.67 3.02 8.58
CA ARG A 24 -23.31 4.21 9.17
C ARG A 24 -22.43 5.45 9.18
N TYR A 25 -21.11 5.28 9.11
CA TYR A 25 -20.15 6.36 9.28
C TYR A 25 -19.19 6.46 8.10
N SER A 26 -18.57 7.63 7.96
CA SER A 26 -17.54 7.86 6.94
C SER A 26 -16.28 7.04 7.25
N LEU A 27 -15.48 6.78 6.22
CA LEU A 27 -14.17 6.14 6.36
C LEU A 27 -13.31 6.84 7.41
N ASP A 28 -13.22 8.17 7.36
CA ASP A 28 -12.44 8.97 8.31
C ASP A 28 -12.87 8.73 9.76
N THR A 29 -14.17 8.56 10.01
CA THR A 29 -14.71 8.27 11.35
C THR A 29 -14.28 6.88 11.83
N ILE A 30 -14.33 5.90 10.91
CA ILE A 30 -13.97 4.51 11.19
C ILE A 30 -12.46 4.39 11.47
N GLU A 31 -11.63 5.05 10.67
CA GLU A 31 -10.17 5.11 10.87
C GLU A 31 -9.82 5.80 12.19
N THR A 32 -10.48 6.92 12.51
CA THR A 32 -10.29 7.60 13.81
C THR A 32 -10.62 6.67 14.98
N MET A 33 -11.70 5.91 14.89
CA MET A 33 -12.04 4.93 15.92
C MET A 33 -10.98 3.82 16.01
N TYR A 34 -10.47 3.31 14.89
CA TYR A 34 -9.39 2.32 14.95
C TYR A 34 -8.14 2.86 15.64
N SER A 35 -7.74 4.10 15.37
CA SER A 35 -6.64 4.75 16.08
C SER A 35 -6.88 4.79 17.58
N LEU A 36 -8.07 5.21 18.02
CA LEU A 36 -8.44 5.22 19.44
C LEU A 36 -8.41 3.81 20.05
N MET A 37 -8.85 2.79 19.30
CA MET A 37 -8.79 1.41 19.79
C MET A 37 -7.36 0.89 19.94
N ILE A 38 -6.46 1.24 19.02
CA ILE A 38 -5.04 0.90 19.09
C ILE A 38 -4.42 1.56 20.35
N GLU A 39 -4.71 2.83 20.59
CA GLU A 39 -4.23 3.58 21.75
C GLU A 39 -4.75 3.06 23.10
N LEU A 40 -5.99 2.54 23.14
CA LEU A 40 -6.58 2.01 24.38
C LEU A 40 -5.98 0.66 24.80
N TYR A 41 -5.37 -0.09 23.87
CA TYR A 41 -4.83 -1.42 24.15
C TYR A 41 -3.37 -1.56 23.63
N PRO A 42 -2.44 -0.73 24.13
CA PRO A 42 -1.06 -0.67 23.61
C PRO A 42 -0.33 -2.02 23.75
N HIS A 43 -0.58 -2.76 24.84
CA HIS A 43 -0.05 -4.11 25.05
C HIS A 43 -0.42 -5.16 23.98
N LEU A 44 -1.38 -4.88 23.09
CA LEU A 44 -1.72 -5.76 21.96
C LEU A 44 -0.98 -5.40 20.66
N VAL A 45 -0.40 -4.20 20.59
CA VAL A 45 0.08 -3.58 19.34
C VAL A 45 1.51 -3.04 19.43
N ASP A 46 2.04 -2.73 20.62
CA ASP A 46 3.39 -2.16 20.79
C ASP A 46 4.46 -3.08 20.20
N ASP A 47 4.39 -4.39 20.45
CA ASP A 47 5.32 -5.37 19.88
C ASP A 47 5.24 -5.43 18.35
N MET A 48 4.16 -4.91 17.72
CA MET A 48 4.05 -4.86 16.25
C MET A 48 5.05 -3.85 15.64
N GLU A 49 5.54 -2.89 16.40
CA GLU A 49 6.56 -1.94 15.93
C GLU A 49 7.86 -2.65 15.50
N GLU A 50 8.19 -3.78 16.13
CA GLU A 50 9.35 -4.60 15.77
C GLU A 50 9.23 -5.20 14.35
N TYR A 51 8.02 -5.25 13.80
CA TYR A 51 7.71 -5.79 12.47
C TYR A 51 7.57 -4.70 11.39
N LEU A 52 7.90 -3.43 11.70
CA LEU A 52 7.94 -2.36 10.69
C LEU A 52 9.15 -2.49 9.74
N GLY A 53 10.12 -3.34 10.09
CA GLY A 53 11.20 -3.75 9.18
C GLY A 53 10.72 -4.80 8.18
N ALA A 54 11.32 -4.79 6.98
CA ALA A 54 11.07 -5.79 5.95
C ALA A 54 12.36 -6.55 5.62
N ASP A 55 12.26 -7.87 5.45
CA ASP A 55 13.30 -8.65 4.78
C ASP A 55 13.22 -8.37 3.27
N GLU A 56 14.24 -7.70 2.72
CA GLU A 56 14.32 -7.36 1.30
C GLU A 56 14.73 -8.55 0.40
N HIS A 57 14.45 -9.79 0.83
CA HIS A 57 14.72 -11.00 0.09
C HIS A 57 13.47 -11.57 -0.60
N LEU A 58 13.47 -11.59 -1.94
CA LEU A 58 12.45 -12.29 -2.71
C LEU A 58 12.78 -13.77 -2.89
N GLN A 59 11.84 -14.67 -2.62
CA GLN A 59 12.01 -16.10 -2.78
C GLN A 59 11.58 -16.58 -4.17
N LEU A 60 12.23 -17.65 -4.65
CA LEU A 60 11.84 -18.38 -5.85
C LEU A 60 11.61 -19.85 -5.47
N ARG A 61 10.45 -20.39 -5.80
CA ARG A 61 10.13 -21.83 -5.79
C ARG A 61 10.12 -22.31 -7.24
N PRO A 62 11.27 -22.76 -7.78
CA PRO A 62 11.40 -23.19 -9.17
C PRO A 62 10.61 -24.47 -9.51
N GLU A 63 10.39 -25.32 -8.51
CA GLU A 63 9.84 -26.67 -8.65
C GLU A 63 8.31 -26.73 -8.75
N ILE A 64 7.61 -25.63 -8.45
CA ILE A 64 6.15 -25.64 -8.49
C ILE A 64 5.64 -25.73 -9.93
N ALA A 65 4.50 -26.40 -10.10
CA ALA A 65 3.85 -26.50 -11.40
C ALA A 65 3.50 -25.10 -11.93
N LEU A 66 3.73 -24.85 -13.22
CA LEU A 66 3.40 -23.57 -13.84
C LEU A 66 1.89 -23.28 -13.78
N SER A 67 1.07 -24.33 -13.84
CA SER A 67 -0.38 -24.26 -13.65
C SER A 67 -0.77 -23.80 -12.23
N GLU A 68 0.05 -24.07 -11.21
CA GLU A 68 -0.17 -23.57 -9.85
C GLU A 68 0.16 -22.09 -9.74
N LEU A 69 1.26 -21.65 -10.35
CA LEU A 69 1.59 -20.22 -10.44
C LEU A 69 0.50 -19.44 -11.17
N LYS A 70 -0.02 -19.98 -12.28
CA LYS A 70 -1.18 -19.43 -13.00
C LYS A 70 -2.38 -19.22 -12.07
N ARG A 71 -2.80 -20.26 -11.31
CA ARG A 71 -3.92 -20.16 -10.37
C ARG A 71 -3.67 -19.13 -9.26
N THR A 72 -2.44 -19.05 -8.78
CA THR A 72 -2.03 -18.03 -7.80
C THR A 72 -2.24 -16.63 -8.35
N ILE A 73 -1.78 -16.38 -9.58
CA ILE A 73 -1.96 -15.07 -10.23
C ILE A 73 -3.45 -14.76 -10.42
N GLU A 74 -4.24 -15.72 -10.88
CA GLU A 74 -5.68 -15.53 -11.13
C GLU A 74 -6.50 -15.26 -9.86
N SER A 75 -6.07 -15.79 -8.71
CA SER A 75 -6.77 -15.61 -7.44
C SER A 75 -6.32 -14.37 -6.66
N GLN A 76 -5.05 -13.99 -6.76
CA GLN A 76 -4.46 -12.94 -5.90
C GLN A 76 -4.18 -11.62 -6.63
N TYR A 77 -4.11 -11.68 -7.96
CA TYR A 77 -3.84 -10.55 -8.82
C TYR A 77 -4.98 -10.30 -9.81
N ASP A 78 -6.20 -10.71 -9.48
CA ASP A 78 -7.43 -10.40 -10.21
C ASP A 78 -7.57 -8.89 -10.47
N TRP A 79 -7.24 -8.07 -9.47
CA TRP A 79 -7.18 -6.61 -9.56
C TRP A 79 -6.23 -6.14 -10.68
N ALA A 80 -5.06 -6.76 -10.83
CA ALA A 80 -4.09 -6.44 -11.87
C ALA A 80 -4.54 -6.93 -13.25
N LEU A 81 -5.09 -8.15 -13.30
CA LEU A 81 -5.57 -8.77 -14.53
C LEU A 81 -6.77 -8.01 -15.13
N SER A 82 -7.58 -7.36 -14.29
CA SER A 82 -8.75 -6.58 -14.72
C SER A 82 -8.40 -5.32 -15.51
N ILE A 83 -7.17 -4.79 -15.40
CA ILE A 83 -6.76 -3.51 -16.00
C ILE A 83 -6.52 -3.66 -17.50
N ASP A 84 -7.10 -2.79 -18.33
CA ASP A 84 -6.85 -2.77 -19.78
C ASP A 84 -5.67 -1.87 -20.16
N PHE A 85 -4.45 -2.41 -20.14
CA PHE A 85 -3.25 -1.66 -20.53
C PHE A 85 -3.19 -1.30 -22.03
N ARG A 86 -4.15 -1.69 -22.88
CA ARG A 86 -4.19 -1.16 -24.26
C ARG A 86 -4.68 0.29 -24.29
N LYS A 87 -5.32 0.74 -23.22
CA LYS A 87 -5.80 2.11 -23.06
C LYS A 87 -4.64 3.05 -22.67
N PRO A 88 -4.46 4.19 -23.36
CA PRO A 88 -3.48 5.19 -22.99
C PRO A 88 -3.64 5.68 -21.54
N GLU A 89 -4.88 5.78 -21.05
CA GLU A 89 -5.19 6.25 -19.70
C GLU A 89 -4.60 5.32 -18.62
N SER A 90 -4.61 4.00 -18.86
CA SER A 90 -4.03 3.01 -17.96
C SER A 90 -2.50 2.91 -18.05
N GLN A 91 -1.87 3.65 -18.96
CA GLN A 91 -0.41 3.74 -19.13
C GLN A 91 0.07 5.21 -19.20
N HIS A 92 -0.72 6.14 -18.69
CA HIS A 92 -0.54 7.57 -18.85
C HIS A 92 0.75 8.09 -18.20
N VAL A 93 1.13 7.56 -17.03
CA VAL A 93 2.34 7.99 -16.32
C VAL A 93 3.43 6.93 -16.30
N PHE A 94 4.68 7.37 -16.14
CA PHE A 94 5.83 6.52 -15.83
C PHE A 94 6.59 7.08 -14.62
N TRP A 95 7.13 6.19 -13.81
CA TRP A 95 7.95 6.56 -12.66
C TRP A 95 9.41 6.52 -13.06
N TYR A 96 10.21 7.50 -12.66
CA TYR A 96 11.65 7.52 -12.91
C TYR A 96 12.39 8.06 -11.69
N ARG A 97 13.71 7.90 -11.65
CA ARG A 97 14.56 8.49 -10.61
C ARG A 97 15.30 9.70 -11.19
N SER A 98 15.19 10.85 -10.54
CA SER A 98 15.96 12.05 -10.93
C SER A 98 17.43 11.88 -10.56
N GLU A 99 18.34 12.24 -11.48
CA GLU A 99 19.80 12.17 -11.26
C GLU A 99 20.26 13.10 -10.12
N GLU A 100 19.63 14.26 -9.94
CA GLU A 100 20.03 15.24 -8.93
C GLU A 100 19.59 14.86 -7.51
N LYS A 101 18.38 14.32 -7.35
CA LYS A 101 17.73 14.15 -6.04
C LYS A 101 17.54 12.69 -5.63
N MET A 102 17.75 11.74 -6.54
CA MET A 102 17.53 10.31 -6.31
C MET A 102 16.11 9.92 -5.82
N GLU A 103 15.17 10.86 -5.87
CA GLU A 103 13.77 10.67 -5.51
C GLU A 103 12.96 10.13 -6.70
N PRO A 104 11.95 9.28 -6.45
CA PRO A 104 10.96 8.92 -7.46
C PRO A 104 10.20 10.15 -7.96
N ARG A 105 10.07 10.26 -9.28
CA ARG A 105 9.33 11.30 -10.00
C ARG A 105 8.34 10.66 -10.96
N LEU A 106 7.34 11.43 -11.35
CA LEU A 106 6.37 11.05 -12.37
C LEU A 106 6.56 11.89 -13.62
N GLY A 107 6.52 11.25 -14.77
CA GLY A 107 6.39 11.90 -16.07
C GLY A 107 5.17 11.38 -16.83
N GLU A 108 4.62 12.21 -17.71
CA GLU A 108 3.52 11.86 -18.62
C GLU A 108 4.05 11.15 -19.87
N ARG A 109 3.71 9.88 -20.06
CA ARG A 109 4.31 8.98 -21.07
C ARG A 109 4.19 9.48 -22.50
N TYR A 110 3.08 10.15 -22.82
CA TYR A 110 2.76 10.58 -24.18
C TYR A 110 3.13 12.04 -24.47
N VAL A 111 3.74 12.72 -23.49
CA VAL A 111 4.08 14.15 -23.56
C VAL A 111 5.57 14.35 -23.29
N GLU A 112 6.10 13.66 -22.29
CA GLU A 112 7.46 13.82 -21.80
C GLU A 112 8.39 12.71 -22.33
N SER A 113 9.67 13.05 -22.49
CA SER A 113 10.72 12.05 -22.73
C SER A 113 11.14 11.37 -21.42
N GLY A 114 11.84 10.24 -21.49
CA GLY A 114 12.35 9.54 -20.31
C GLY A 114 11.58 8.29 -19.91
N ALA A 115 10.56 7.89 -20.66
CA ALA A 115 9.86 6.62 -20.45
C ALA A 115 10.78 5.39 -20.59
N ASP A 116 11.92 5.54 -21.26
CA ASP A 116 13.02 4.56 -21.33
C ASP A 116 13.75 4.37 -19.99
N LYS A 117 13.69 5.37 -19.10
CA LYS A 117 14.24 5.32 -17.73
C LYS A 117 13.20 4.89 -16.68
N GLU A 118 12.11 4.26 -17.11
CA GLU A 118 11.01 3.88 -16.22
C GLU A 118 11.46 2.86 -15.16
N LEU A 119 11.11 3.14 -13.90
CA LEU A 119 11.32 2.26 -12.77
C LEU A 119 10.34 1.07 -12.83
N PRO A 120 10.78 -0.13 -12.41
CA PRO A 120 9.94 -1.34 -12.44
C PRO A 120 8.94 -1.40 -11.28
N VAL A 121 8.19 -0.31 -11.06
CA VAL A 121 7.15 -0.21 -10.00
C VAL A 121 5.76 -0.60 -10.50
N GLN A 122 5.60 -0.83 -11.80
CA GLN A 122 4.34 -1.19 -12.44
C GLN A 122 3.99 -2.67 -12.28
N VAL A 123 3.81 -3.12 -11.04
CA VAL A 123 3.56 -4.52 -10.69
C VAL A 123 2.37 -5.07 -11.47
N ALA A 124 1.25 -4.33 -11.54
CA ALA A 124 0.06 -4.78 -12.25
C ALA A 124 0.32 -5.12 -13.73
N ARG A 125 1.09 -4.27 -14.42
CA ARG A 125 1.47 -4.47 -15.82
C ARG A 125 2.40 -5.66 -15.97
N SER A 126 3.41 -5.78 -15.10
CA SER A 126 4.34 -6.91 -15.10
C SER A 126 3.65 -8.24 -14.83
N VAL A 127 2.72 -8.30 -13.85
CA VAL A 127 1.94 -9.51 -13.57
C VAL A 127 1.08 -9.90 -14.75
N LYS A 128 0.36 -8.95 -15.36
CA LYS A 128 -0.50 -9.24 -16.52
C LYS A 128 0.29 -9.72 -17.74
N ALA A 129 1.46 -9.13 -18.01
CA ALA A 129 2.36 -9.59 -19.06
C ALA A 129 2.89 -11.00 -18.78
N CYS A 130 3.32 -11.25 -17.54
CA CYS A 130 3.78 -12.58 -17.09
C CYS A 130 2.68 -13.64 -17.25
N HIS A 131 1.45 -13.33 -16.83
CA HIS A 131 0.30 -14.22 -16.96
C HIS A 131 0.02 -14.60 -18.41
N ALA A 132 0.06 -13.64 -19.34
CA ALA A 132 -0.13 -13.90 -20.77
C ALA A 132 0.96 -14.83 -21.36
N LEU A 133 2.21 -14.67 -20.92
CA LEU A 133 3.29 -15.58 -21.28
C LEU A 133 3.07 -16.97 -20.71
N ILE A 134 2.66 -17.08 -19.44
CA ILE A 134 2.34 -18.36 -18.79
C ILE A 134 1.22 -19.09 -19.55
N LEU A 135 0.15 -18.39 -19.94
CA LEU A 135 -0.93 -18.99 -20.73
C LEU A 135 -0.42 -19.54 -22.06
N SER A 136 0.41 -18.78 -22.77
CA SER A 136 0.97 -19.18 -24.06
C SER A 136 1.94 -20.36 -23.92
N ASP A 137 2.74 -20.37 -22.85
CA ASP A 137 3.72 -21.41 -22.57
C ASP A 137 3.03 -22.75 -22.22
N LEU A 138 1.95 -22.72 -21.43
CA LEU A 138 1.17 -23.90 -21.07
C LEU A 138 0.45 -24.56 -22.26
N LEU A 139 0.19 -23.82 -23.35
CA LEU A 139 -0.35 -24.40 -24.60
C LEU A 139 0.69 -25.29 -25.30
N LEU A 140 1.97 -25.02 -25.12
CA LEU A 140 3.08 -25.76 -25.73
C LEU A 140 3.68 -26.80 -24.77
N HIS A 141 3.59 -26.54 -23.47
CA HIS A 141 4.22 -27.31 -22.40
C HIS A 141 3.26 -27.52 -21.21
N THR A 142 2.26 -28.38 -21.40
CA THR A 142 1.11 -28.54 -20.48
C THR A 142 1.51 -28.85 -19.03
N ASP A 143 2.55 -29.65 -18.84
CA ASP A 143 3.05 -30.07 -17.52
C ASP A 143 4.36 -29.37 -17.12
N SER A 144 4.61 -28.16 -17.64
CA SER A 144 5.80 -27.39 -17.27
C SER A 144 5.76 -26.95 -15.80
N ASP A 145 6.95 -26.78 -15.22
CA ASP A 145 7.17 -26.11 -13.96
C ASP A 145 7.68 -24.67 -14.16
N VAL A 146 7.86 -23.95 -13.06
CA VAL A 146 8.36 -22.57 -13.05
C VAL A 146 9.79 -22.47 -13.57
N VAL A 147 10.69 -23.41 -13.26
CA VAL A 147 12.08 -23.33 -13.74
C VAL A 147 12.17 -23.42 -15.26
N HIS A 148 11.44 -24.35 -15.88
CA HIS A 148 11.44 -24.49 -17.34
C HIS A 148 10.80 -23.27 -18.02
N PHE A 149 9.75 -22.71 -17.43
CA PHE A 149 9.17 -21.44 -17.89
C PHE A 149 10.20 -20.29 -17.84
N LEU A 150 10.92 -20.15 -16.72
CA LEU A 150 11.92 -19.09 -16.55
C LEU A 150 13.16 -19.28 -17.43
N LEU A 151 13.51 -20.51 -17.79
CA LEU A 151 14.56 -20.77 -18.79
C LEU A 151 14.16 -20.29 -20.19
N ARG A 152 12.86 -20.34 -20.53
CA ARG A 152 12.32 -19.81 -21.80
C ARG A 152 12.04 -18.31 -21.74
N HIS A 153 11.71 -17.77 -20.57
CA HIS A 153 11.33 -16.37 -20.35
C HIS A 153 12.13 -15.75 -19.19
N PRO A 154 13.47 -15.59 -19.32
CA PRO A 154 14.34 -15.17 -18.22
C PRO A 154 14.00 -13.78 -17.64
N ASP A 155 13.44 -12.88 -18.44
CA ASP A 155 13.00 -11.55 -17.99
C ASP A 155 11.88 -11.61 -16.94
N GLN A 156 11.22 -12.77 -16.78
CA GLN A 156 10.13 -12.97 -15.83
C GLN A 156 10.60 -13.35 -14.43
N ILE A 157 11.90 -13.62 -14.20
CA ILE A 157 12.42 -14.06 -12.90
C ILE A 157 12.00 -13.11 -11.77
N SER A 158 12.18 -11.80 -11.97
CA SER A 158 11.90 -10.79 -10.94
C SER A 158 10.43 -10.73 -10.55
N ILE A 159 9.52 -10.79 -11.53
CA ILE A 159 8.09 -10.73 -11.25
C ILE A 159 7.57 -12.03 -10.66
N VAL A 160 8.08 -13.19 -11.10
CA VAL A 160 7.72 -14.49 -10.51
C VAL A 160 8.18 -14.58 -9.05
N ARG A 161 9.41 -14.16 -8.75
CA ARG A 161 9.92 -14.06 -7.37
C ARG A 161 9.03 -13.17 -6.52
N ARG A 162 8.65 -11.99 -7.05
CA ARG A 162 7.73 -11.09 -6.36
C ARG A 162 6.39 -11.76 -6.08
N ILE A 163 5.73 -12.33 -7.10
CA ILE A 163 4.42 -12.99 -6.96
C ILE A 163 4.47 -14.06 -5.86
N GLN A 164 5.49 -14.93 -5.88
CA GLN A 164 5.62 -16.01 -4.91
C GLN A 164 5.90 -15.50 -3.48
N THR A 165 6.63 -14.40 -3.34
CA THR A 165 6.97 -13.82 -2.02
C THR A 165 5.83 -13.00 -1.43
N MET A 166 5.11 -12.24 -2.27
CA MET A 166 4.08 -11.30 -1.80
C MET A 166 2.74 -11.96 -1.58
N THR A 167 2.41 -13.02 -2.34
CA THR A 167 1.12 -13.72 -2.24
C THR A 167 0.76 -14.20 -0.82
N PRO A 168 1.68 -14.78 -0.03
CA PRO A 168 1.37 -15.21 1.33
C PRO A 168 1.12 -14.06 2.32
N LEU A 169 1.43 -12.81 1.96
CA LEU A 169 1.35 -11.64 2.84
C LEU A 169 0.02 -10.90 2.64
N ILE A 170 -0.66 -10.56 3.74
CA ILE A 170 -1.96 -9.86 3.71
C ILE A 170 -1.87 -8.51 2.97
N TYR A 171 -0.76 -7.79 3.13
CA TYR A 171 -0.49 -6.49 2.51
C TYR A 171 0.79 -6.48 1.65
N GLY A 172 1.11 -7.59 0.99
CA GLY A 172 2.36 -7.73 0.21
C GLY A 172 2.47 -6.81 -1.01
N ASP A 173 1.34 -6.35 -1.57
CA ASP A 173 1.31 -5.50 -2.76
C ASP A 173 0.43 -4.27 -2.57
N ILE A 174 0.90 -3.15 -3.14
CA ILE A 174 0.05 -1.99 -3.42
C ILE A 174 -0.85 -2.37 -4.59
N ARG A 175 -2.12 -2.68 -4.30
CA ARG A 175 -3.13 -3.11 -5.28
C ARG A 175 -3.71 -1.92 -6.05
N ALA A 176 -2.88 -1.25 -6.86
CA ALA A 176 -3.28 -0.12 -7.69
C ALA A 176 -2.51 -0.09 -9.03
N ASN A 177 -3.09 0.55 -10.05
CA ASN A 177 -2.38 0.85 -11.29
C ASN A 177 -1.50 2.10 -11.09
N LEU A 178 -0.20 1.91 -10.90
CA LEU A 178 0.73 3.03 -10.69
C LEU A 178 1.07 3.79 -11.98
N ALA A 179 0.55 3.36 -13.14
CA ALA A 179 0.69 4.03 -14.43
C ALA A 179 -0.58 4.79 -14.86
N ASP A 180 -1.64 4.73 -14.06
CA ASP A 180 -2.93 5.30 -14.42
C ASP A 180 -2.93 6.83 -14.42
N GLN A 181 -3.72 7.44 -15.29
CA GLN A 181 -3.91 8.89 -15.33
C GLN A 181 -4.45 9.44 -14.01
N ASP A 182 -5.33 8.67 -13.35
CA ASP A 182 -6.03 9.11 -12.14
C ASP A 182 -5.26 8.73 -10.86
N MET A 183 -4.10 8.09 -11.00
CA MET A 183 -3.22 7.73 -9.89
C MET A 183 -2.78 8.98 -9.12
N GLN A 184 -2.98 8.94 -7.79
CA GLN A 184 -2.60 10.01 -6.88
C GLN A 184 -1.39 9.59 -6.03
N PRO A 185 -0.17 10.13 -6.28
CA PRO A 185 1.03 9.83 -5.48
C PRO A 185 0.86 10.08 -4.00
N MET A 186 -0.01 11.03 -3.65
CA MET A 186 -0.35 11.36 -2.29
C MET A 186 -0.82 10.14 -1.48
N HIS A 187 -1.55 9.18 -2.07
CA HIS A 187 -1.99 8.00 -1.32
C HIS A 187 -0.80 7.12 -0.89
N LEU A 188 0.20 6.95 -1.77
CA LEU A 188 1.43 6.22 -1.44
C LEU A 188 2.25 6.97 -0.39
N LEU A 189 2.37 8.30 -0.54
CA LEU A 189 3.10 9.13 0.40
C LEU A 189 2.46 9.12 1.78
N ARG A 190 1.13 9.20 1.87
CA ARG A 190 0.39 9.13 3.14
C ARG A 190 0.67 7.83 3.86
N ALA A 191 0.55 6.70 3.16
CA ALA A 191 0.84 5.38 3.73
C ALA A 191 2.30 5.26 4.20
N LYS A 192 3.26 5.75 3.40
CA LYS A 192 4.67 5.73 3.81
C LYS A 192 4.93 6.62 5.03
N LEU A 193 4.36 7.83 5.03
CA LEU A 193 4.66 8.87 6.02
C LEU A 193 3.94 8.67 7.34
N SER A 194 2.83 7.92 7.38
CA SER A 194 2.18 7.54 8.63
C SER A 194 3.10 6.74 9.54
N PHE A 195 4.00 5.91 8.99
CA PHE A 195 5.02 5.20 9.78
C PHE A 195 6.05 6.14 10.45
N PHE A 196 6.16 7.39 10.00
CA PHE A 196 7.12 8.38 10.53
C PHE A 196 6.45 9.41 11.45
N GLY A 197 5.21 9.18 11.90
CA GLY A 197 4.50 10.11 12.79
C GLY A 197 3.95 11.36 12.09
N VAL A 198 3.79 11.34 10.76
CA VAL A 198 3.11 12.43 10.04
C VAL A 198 1.61 12.32 10.26
N SER A 199 1.04 13.26 11.01
CA SER A 199 -0.39 13.30 11.32
C SER A 199 -1.21 14.23 10.41
N LYS A 200 -0.58 15.24 9.79
CA LYS A 200 -1.26 16.22 8.95
C LYS A 200 -0.70 16.29 7.53
N PHE A 201 -1.61 16.12 6.57
CA PHE A 201 -1.36 16.23 5.13
C PHE A 201 -2.23 17.35 4.55
N ASP A 202 -1.59 18.44 4.11
CA ASP A 202 -2.24 19.60 3.48
C ASP A 202 -1.88 19.60 1.98
N PRO A 203 -2.73 19.02 1.11
CA PRO A 203 -2.47 18.95 -0.31
C PRO A 203 -2.51 20.35 -0.93
N LYS A 204 -1.50 20.73 -1.71
CA LYS A 204 -1.57 21.98 -2.50
C LYS A 204 -1.58 21.77 -3.99
N SER A 205 -1.26 20.57 -4.45
CA SER A 205 -1.58 20.12 -5.80
C SER A 205 -1.64 18.59 -5.84
N ARG A 206 -1.94 18.04 -7.02
CA ARG A 206 -1.89 16.61 -7.31
C ARG A 206 -0.52 15.97 -6.97
N LEU A 207 0.56 16.74 -7.11
CA LEU A 207 1.94 16.27 -6.98
C LEU A 207 2.67 16.83 -5.77
N TRP A 208 2.02 17.70 -4.98
CA TRP A 208 2.65 18.38 -3.85
C TRP A 208 1.74 18.37 -2.63
N VAL A 209 2.29 17.86 -1.52
CA VAL A 209 1.64 17.82 -0.22
C VAL A 209 2.56 18.46 0.81
N ARG A 210 2.02 19.36 1.62
CA ARG A 210 2.69 19.86 2.83
C ARG A 210 2.40 18.89 3.96
N ASN A 211 3.45 18.42 4.61
CA ASN A 211 3.34 17.56 5.78
C ASN A 211 3.72 18.35 7.03
N THR A 212 3.07 18.04 8.15
CA THR A 212 3.48 18.54 9.46
C THR A 212 3.66 17.35 10.39
N MET A 213 4.86 17.23 10.95
CA MET A 213 5.20 16.21 11.94
C MET A 213 5.03 16.79 13.34
N PHE A 214 4.62 15.96 14.30
CA PHE A 214 4.58 16.34 15.72
C PHE A 214 3.84 17.66 15.99
N GLN A 215 2.77 17.93 15.22
CA GLN A 215 2.00 19.15 15.42
C GLN A 215 1.35 19.12 16.81
N GLY A 216 1.65 20.12 17.64
CA GLY A 216 1.13 20.19 19.00
C GLY A 216 1.94 19.42 20.03
N ALA A 217 2.85 18.54 19.60
CA ALA A 217 3.67 17.73 20.51
C ALA A 217 4.52 18.64 21.42
N PRO A 218 4.70 18.27 22.70
CA PRO A 218 5.46 19.07 23.66
C PRO A 218 6.93 19.16 23.26
N LEU A 219 7.53 20.33 23.53
CA LEU A 219 8.98 20.49 23.47
C LEU A 219 9.64 19.75 24.63
N ILE A 220 10.91 19.40 24.48
CA ILE A 220 11.70 18.75 25.55
C ILE A 220 11.65 19.56 26.85
N SER A 221 11.69 20.89 26.75
CA SER A 221 11.60 21.79 27.92
C SER A 221 10.23 21.80 28.61
N GLU A 222 9.19 21.28 27.96
CA GLU A 222 7.82 21.24 28.48
C GLU A 222 7.49 19.90 29.14
N LEU A 223 8.30 18.85 28.92
CA LEU A 223 8.09 17.53 29.52
C LEU A 223 8.15 17.57 31.06
N ASP A 224 9.01 18.40 31.63
CA ASP A 224 9.16 18.56 33.08
C ASP A 224 8.18 19.58 33.70
N SER A 225 7.25 20.14 32.90
CA SER A 225 6.38 21.23 33.35
C SER A 225 5.25 20.80 34.29
N GLY A 226 5.07 19.48 34.51
CA GLY A 226 3.98 18.92 35.31
C GLY A 226 2.59 19.14 34.73
N ARG A 227 2.50 19.58 33.47
CA ARG A 227 1.24 19.68 32.71
C ARG A 227 0.85 18.31 32.18
N ASP A 228 -0.45 18.08 32.09
CA ASP A 228 -0.98 17.02 31.25
C ASP A 228 -0.72 17.40 29.78
N LEU A 229 -0.02 16.53 29.06
CA LEU A 229 0.41 16.77 27.68
C LEU A 229 -0.34 15.86 26.70
N ASP A 230 -1.32 15.06 27.17
CA ASP A 230 -1.99 14.04 26.36
C ASP A 230 -2.96 14.61 25.30
N ASP A 231 -3.26 15.91 25.35
CA ASP A 231 -4.15 16.59 24.39
C ASP A 231 -3.45 17.06 23.10
N TRP A 232 -2.14 16.87 22.98
CA TRP A 232 -1.31 17.37 21.89
C TRP A 232 -1.75 16.90 20.49
N TYR A 233 -2.38 15.72 20.39
CA TYR A 233 -2.86 15.15 19.14
C TYR A 233 -4.03 15.94 18.51
N PHE A 234 -4.71 16.79 19.29
CA PHE A 234 -5.80 17.65 18.83
C PHE A 234 -5.36 19.12 18.76
N PRO A 235 -4.60 19.53 17.73
CA PRO A 235 -4.09 20.89 17.66
C PRO A 235 -5.25 21.89 17.55
N VAL A 236 -5.19 22.93 18.38
CA VAL A 236 -6.16 24.03 18.38
C VAL A 236 -6.14 24.74 17.03
N ALA A 237 -7.32 25.06 16.49
CA ALA A 237 -7.41 25.88 15.27
C ALA A 237 -6.76 27.26 15.51
N PRO A 238 -6.00 27.81 14.54
CA PRO A 238 -5.48 29.17 14.67
C PRO A 238 -6.63 30.15 14.90
N ILE A 239 -6.49 31.01 15.90
CA ILE A 239 -7.40 32.13 16.09
C ILE A 239 -7.01 33.16 15.03
N GLY A 240 -7.92 33.42 14.09
CA GLY A 240 -7.74 34.42 13.03
C GLY A 240 -7.82 35.84 13.54
#